data_AF-A0A6C0CSF4-F1
#
_entry.id   AF-A0A6C0CSF4-F1
#
_cell.length_a   1.000
_cell.length_b   1.000
_cell.length_c   1.000
_cell.angle_alpha   90.00
_cell.angle_beta   90.00
_cell.angle_gamma   90.00
#
_symmetry.space_group_name_H-M   'P 1'
#
loop_
_entity.id
_entity.type
_entity.pdbx_description
1 polymer ?
#
loop_
_entity_poly.entity_id
_entity_poly.type
_entity_poly.pdbx_seq_one_letter_code
_entity_poly.pdbx_strand_id
1 'polypeptide(L)'
;MSKTKQTIIDELLSMSFKTLYIGQRMGDTGYIDFLHKEELGLESVMKGIDCYDRPFFALKTRVHYEDGTSVLTFTVVFKRYIEDPCTIWMCAGHDGPLLMESGGGMNIPQLILIRDLFVNERIDLDDITVDACNIYKGDYGNKKAPIYIELEHEQSPSYVIM
;
A
#
# COMPACT_ATOMS: atom_id res chain seq x y z
N MET A 1 -10.51 5.71 23.18
CA MET A 1 -11.53 6.09 22.19
C MET A 1 -11.22 5.36 20.89
N SER A 2 -12.20 4.76 20.22
CA SER A 2 -11.98 4.17 18.89
C SER A 2 -11.69 5.29 17.89
N LYS A 3 -10.62 5.18 17.08
CA LYS A 3 -10.32 6.15 16.04
C LYS A 3 -11.40 6.08 14.95
N THR A 4 -11.86 7.24 14.47
CA THR A 4 -12.73 7.27 13.30
C THR A 4 -11.92 7.04 12.03
N LYS A 5 -12.58 6.57 10.97
CA LYS A 5 -11.97 6.42 9.64
C LYS A 5 -11.33 7.73 9.16
N GLN A 6 -12.03 8.86 9.33
CA GLN A 6 -11.54 10.18 8.94
C GLN A 6 -10.26 10.57 9.70
N THR A 7 -10.22 10.35 11.02
CA THR A 7 -9.03 10.65 11.83
C THR A 7 -7.78 9.92 11.33
N ILE A 8 -7.91 8.64 10.96
CA ILE A 8 -6.79 7.84 10.44
C ILE A 8 -6.33 8.38 9.06
N ILE A 9 -7.29 8.77 8.21
CA ILE A 9 -6.98 9.36 6.90
C ILE A 9 -6.26 10.70 7.05
N ASP A 10 -6.72 11.57 7.96
CA ASP A 10 -6.09 12.86 8.20
C ASP A 10 -4.66 12.69 8.70
N GLU A 11 -4.42 11.71 9.59
CA GLU A 11 -3.08 11.31 10.02
C GLU A 11 -2.21 10.91 8.83
N LEU A 12 -2.69 9.98 7.97
CA LEU A 12 -1.98 9.53 6.77
C LEU A 12 -1.62 10.70 5.84
N LEU A 13 -2.58 11.58 5.54
CA LEU A 13 -2.38 12.72 4.64
C LEU A 13 -1.37 13.75 5.19
N SER A 14 -1.29 13.88 6.52
CA SER A 14 -0.34 14.76 7.18
C SER A 14 1.10 14.24 7.18
N MET A 15 1.32 12.95 6.90
CA MET A 15 2.67 12.36 6.89
C MET A 15 3.52 12.92 5.73
N SER A 16 4.83 13.05 6.00
CA SER A 16 5.79 13.59 5.03
C SER A 16 6.41 12.47 4.20
N PHE A 17 6.12 12.48 2.90
CA PHE A 17 6.73 11.58 1.90
C PHE A 17 7.13 12.39 0.67
N LYS A 18 8.08 11.87 -0.12
CA LYS A 18 8.39 12.47 -1.43
C LYS A 18 7.14 12.47 -2.31
N THR A 19 7.03 13.53 -3.11
CA THR A 19 5.89 13.70 -4.02
C THR A 19 6.14 12.97 -5.33
N LEU A 20 5.24 12.06 -5.71
CA LEU A 20 5.22 11.39 -7.01
C LEU A 20 4.30 12.17 -7.95
N TYR A 21 4.88 12.73 -9.01
CA TYR A 21 4.14 13.47 -10.03
C TYR A 21 3.76 12.56 -11.18
N ILE A 22 2.47 12.27 -11.31
CA ILE A 22 1.94 11.37 -12.37
C ILE A 22 1.30 12.14 -13.54
N GLY A 23 1.23 13.47 -13.44
CA GLY A 23 0.71 14.34 -14.50
C GLY A 23 -0.76 14.07 -14.80
N GLN A 24 -1.07 13.89 -16.09
CA GLN A 24 -2.43 13.61 -16.58
C GLN A 24 -2.67 12.11 -16.85
N ARG A 25 -1.79 11.23 -16.35
CA ARG A 25 -1.95 9.78 -16.51
C ARG A 25 -3.11 9.27 -15.67
N MET A 26 -3.88 8.35 -16.25
CA MET A 26 -5.00 7.68 -15.59
C MET A 26 -5.19 6.28 -16.18
N GLY A 27 -5.71 5.35 -15.38
CA GLY A 27 -6.18 4.05 -15.87
C GLY A 27 -7.55 4.17 -16.54
N ASP A 28 -7.88 3.22 -17.41
CA ASP A 28 -9.12 3.20 -18.21
C ASP A 28 -10.40 3.22 -17.36
N THR A 29 -10.32 2.69 -16.13
CA THR A 29 -11.43 2.63 -15.18
C THR A 29 -11.40 3.75 -14.14
N GLY A 30 -10.51 4.73 -14.32
CA GLY A 30 -10.22 5.80 -13.35
C GLY A 30 -9.50 5.31 -12.09
N TYR A 31 -8.98 4.07 -12.09
CA TYR A 31 -8.04 3.59 -11.07
C TYR A 31 -6.62 4.11 -11.37
N ILE A 32 -5.74 4.00 -10.37
CA ILE A 32 -4.31 4.25 -10.52
C ILE A 32 -3.59 2.90 -10.61
N ASP A 33 -3.86 2.19 -11.70
CA ASP A 33 -3.40 0.84 -12.03
C ASP A 33 -2.47 0.85 -13.25
N PHE A 34 -1.63 1.87 -13.35
CA PHE A 34 -0.65 2.06 -14.44
C PHE A 34 0.74 2.45 -13.91
N LEU A 35 0.88 2.59 -12.58
CA LEU A 35 2.16 2.90 -11.96
C LEU A 35 2.99 1.63 -11.83
N HIS A 36 4.30 1.81 -11.96
CA HIS A 36 5.30 0.77 -11.75
C HIS A 36 6.16 1.09 -10.53
N LYS A 37 6.68 0.07 -9.83
CA LYS A 37 7.47 0.27 -8.61
C LYS A 37 8.74 1.08 -8.85
N GLU A 38 9.31 1.00 -10.05
CA GLU A 38 10.52 1.72 -10.46
C GLU A 38 10.30 3.24 -10.48
N GLU A 39 9.05 3.70 -10.63
CA GLU A 39 8.71 5.13 -10.60
C GLU A 39 8.90 5.75 -9.20
N LEU A 40 8.97 4.93 -8.15
CA LEU A 40 9.28 5.40 -6.80
C LEU A 40 10.80 5.58 -6.58
N GLY A 41 11.62 5.07 -7.49
CA GLY A 41 13.07 5.01 -7.32
C GLY A 41 13.45 4.32 -6.01
N LEU A 42 14.33 4.97 -5.24
CA LEU A 42 14.82 4.45 -3.95
C LEU A 42 13.78 4.51 -2.83
N GLU A 43 12.69 5.26 -2.98
CA GLU A 43 11.70 5.44 -1.92
C GLU A 43 10.80 4.22 -1.78
N SER A 44 10.52 3.78 -0.55
CA SER A 44 9.55 2.72 -0.30
C SER A 44 8.11 3.22 -0.37
N VAL A 45 7.90 4.51 -0.10
CA VAL A 45 6.59 5.17 -0.13
C VAL A 45 6.73 6.55 -0.76
N MET A 46 5.84 6.87 -1.70
CA MET A 46 5.64 8.23 -2.19
C MET A 46 4.16 8.60 -2.15
N LYS A 47 3.86 9.89 -2.05
CA LYS A 47 2.49 10.40 -2.10
C LYS A 47 2.28 11.31 -3.31
N GLY A 48 1.05 11.49 -3.74
CA GLY A 48 0.75 12.40 -4.84
C GLY A 48 -0.72 12.78 -4.92
N ILE A 49 -1.01 13.59 -5.92
CA ILE A 49 -2.36 13.96 -6.36
C ILE A 49 -2.49 13.52 -7.82
N ASP A 50 -3.59 12.85 -8.16
CA ASP A 50 -3.85 12.42 -9.54
C ASP A 50 -4.55 13.50 -10.37
N CYS A 51 -4.86 13.19 -11.63
CA CYS A 51 -5.52 14.13 -12.54
C CYS A 51 -6.99 14.45 -12.18
N TYR A 52 -7.54 13.82 -11.15
CA TYR A 52 -8.88 14.06 -10.61
C TYR A 52 -8.83 14.78 -9.25
N ASP A 53 -7.67 15.34 -8.89
CA ASP A 53 -7.41 15.98 -7.61
C ASP A 53 -7.55 15.03 -6.40
N ARG A 54 -7.37 13.72 -6.61
CA ARG A 54 -7.49 12.72 -5.54
C ARG A 54 -6.13 12.42 -4.94
N PRO A 55 -5.99 12.43 -3.61
CA PRO A 55 -4.76 12.03 -2.95
C PRO A 55 -4.53 10.53 -3.08
N PHE A 56 -3.27 10.15 -3.24
CA PHE A 56 -2.83 8.76 -3.25
C PHE A 56 -1.47 8.58 -2.57
N PHE A 57 -1.20 7.32 -2.21
CA PHE A 57 0.10 6.81 -1.79
C PHE A 57 0.47 5.63 -2.67
N ALA A 58 1.69 5.57 -3.17
CA ALA A 58 2.26 4.38 -3.79
C ALA A 58 3.31 3.80 -2.84
N LEU A 59 3.27 2.49 -2.62
CA LEU A 59 4.14 1.81 -1.67
C LEU A 59 4.67 0.48 -2.21
N LYS A 60 5.94 0.22 -1.94
CA LYS A 60 6.62 -1.08 -2.10
C LYS A 60 6.68 -1.75 -0.74
N THR A 61 6.20 -2.97 -0.64
CA THR A 61 6.27 -3.72 0.62
C THR A 61 6.68 -5.15 0.37
N ARG A 62 7.28 -5.78 1.38
CA ARG A 62 7.61 -7.20 1.37
C ARG A 62 6.80 -7.92 2.43
N VAL A 63 6.08 -8.94 2.00
CA VAL A 63 5.34 -9.84 2.90
C VAL A 63 6.19 -11.08 3.13
N HIS A 64 6.46 -11.40 4.40
CA HIS A 64 7.27 -12.55 4.78
C HIS A 64 6.39 -13.65 5.37
N TYR A 65 6.74 -14.91 5.09
CA TYR A 65 5.93 -16.08 5.44
C TYR A 65 6.69 -17.04 6.35
N GLU A 66 5.96 -17.88 7.09
CA GLU A 66 6.57 -18.86 8.02
C GLU A 66 7.52 -19.86 7.35
N ASP A 67 7.35 -20.13 6.06
CA ASP A 67 8.22 -21.03 5.29
C ASP A 67 9.53 -20.37 4.84
N GLY A 68 9.77 -19.11 5.26
CA GLY A 68 10.93 -18.32 4.91
C GLY A 68 10.84 -17.67 3.53
N THR A 69 9.75 -17.89 2.78
CA THR A 69 9.54 -17.17 1.52
C THR A 69 9.10 -15.73 1.80
N SER A 70 9.34 -14.86 0.81
CA SER A 70 8.84 -13.50 0.83
C SER A 70 8.30 -13.11 -0.55
N VAL A 71 7.36 -12.17 -0.56
CA VAL A 71 6.80 -11.64 -1.81
C VAL A 71 6.81 -10.13 -1.76
N LEU A 72 7.39 -9.54 -2.80
CA LEU A 72 7.33 -8.11 -3.05
C LEU A 72 5.95 -7.75 -3.59
N THR A 73 5.35 -6.72 -3.02
CA THR A 73 4.11 -6.12 -3.49
C THR A 73 4.34 -4.68 -3.92
N PHE A 74 3.51 -4.24 -4.85
CA PHE A 74 3.39 -2.84 -5.20
C PHE A 74 1.91 -2.47 -5.17
N THR A 75 1.57 -1.50 -4.33
CA THR A 75 0.19 -1.07 -4.12
C THR A 75 0.10 0.43 -4.20
N VAL A 76 -0.97 0.91 -4.81
CA VAL A 76 -1.40 2.31 -4.78
C VAL A 76 -2.67 2.39 -3.95
N VAL A 77 -2.64 3.19 -2.90
CA VAL A 77 -3.79 3.47 -2.03
C VAL A 77 -4.30 4.86 -2.35
N PHE A 78 -5.56 5.02 -2.75
CA PHE A 78 -6.07 6.31 -3.22
C PHE A 78 -7.53 6.55 -2.84
N LYS A 79 -7.91 7.82 -2.71
CA LYS A 79 -9.32 8.22 -2.56
C LYS A 79 -10.03 8.04 -3.90
N ARG A 80 -11.15 7.31 -3.96
CA ARG A 80 -11.86 7.04 -5.22
C ARG A 80 -12.67 8.23 -5.75
N TYR A 81 -13.37 8.93 -4.85
CA TYR A 81 -14.26 10.05 -5.16
C TYR A 81 -13.91 11.26 -4.27
N ILE A 82 -13.76 12.44 -4.86
CA ILE A 82 -13.33 13.63 -4.12
C ILE A 82 -14.44 14.20 -3.23
N GLU A 83 -15.67 14.23 -3.72
CA GLU A 83 -16.86 14.81 -3.06
C GLU A 83 -17.60 13.83 -2.11
N ASP A 84 -17.18 12.56 -2.07
CA ASP A 84 -17.92 11.53 -1.35
C ASP A 84 -17.69 11.63 0.17
N PRO A 85 -18.74 11.85 0.99
CA PRO A 85 -18.62 11.92 2.45
C PRO A 85 -18.18 10.58 3.06
N CYS A 86 -18.35 9.46 2.36
CA CYS A 86 -18.01 8.12 2.82
C CYS A 86 -16.52 7.76 2.64
N THR A 87 -15.68 8.68 2.13
CA THR A 87 -14.22 8.53 2.00
C THR A 87 -13.80 7.13 1.53
N ILE A 88 -14.27 6.71 0.35
CA ILE A 88 -13.90 5.41 -0.19
C ILE A 88 -12.43 5.46 -0.61
N TRP A 89 -11.59 4.73 0.11
CA TRP A 89 -10.18 4.49 -0.22
C TRP A 89 -10.04 3.11 -0.84
N MET A 90 -9.21 2.99 -1.87
CA MET A 90 -9.06 1.77 -2.65
C MET A 90 -7.58 1.43 -2.80
N CYS A 91 -7.28 0.15 -2.92
CA CYS A 91 -6.03 -0.40 -3.42
C CYS A 91 -6.13 -0.60 -4.94
N ALA A 92 -5.07 -0.27 -5.64
CA ALA A 92 -4.86 -0.51 -7.07
C ALA A 92 -3.39 -0.85 -7.32
N GLY A 93 -3.08 -1.39 -8.48
CA GLY A 93 -1.72 -1.69 -8.86
C GLY A 93 -1.68 -2.55 -10.11
N HIS A 94 -0.59 -2.44 -10.85
CA HIS A 94 -0.34 -3.19 -12.08
C HIS A 94 0.93 -4.03 -12.01
N ASP A 95 1.91 -3.58 -11.22
CA ASP A 95 3.21 -4.20 -11.12
C ASP A 95 3.28 -5.23 -9.99
N GLY A 96 2.75 -6.41 -10.28
CA GLY A 96 2.76 -7.54 -9.35
C GLY A 96 1.57 -7.56 -8.39
N PRO A 97 1.68 -8.35 -7.31
CA PRO A 97 0.58 -8.55 -6.37
C PRO A 97 0.33 -7.31 -5.51
N LEU A 98 -0.94 -7.09 -5.16
CA LEU A 98 -1.34 -6.09 -4.17
C LEU A 98 -1.06 -6.60 -2.75
N LEU A 99 -0.84 -5.67 -1.82
CA LEU A 99 -0.70 -5.98 -0.40
C LEU A 99 -1.99 -6.56 0.18
N MET A 100 -3.13 -6.02 -0.23
CA MET A 100 -4.44 -6.39 0.28
C MET A 100 -5.56 -6.11 -0.74
N GLU A 101 -6.68 -6.79 -0.59
CA GLU A 101 -7.90 -6.51 -1.36
C GLU A 101 -8.79 -5.47 -0.67
N SER A 102 -9.25 -4.48 -1.42
CA SER A 102 -10.12 -3.40 -0.91
C SER A 102 -11.47 -3.35 -1.65
N GLY A 103 -12.03 -4.49 -2.04
CA GLY A 103 -13.33 -4.54 -2.71
C GLY A 103 -14.41 -3.87 -1.86
N GLY A 104 -15.10 -2.86 -2.42
CA GLY A 104 -16.08 -2.04 -1.67
C GLY A 104 -15.49 -0.93 -0.80
N GLY A 105 -14.17 -0.72 -0.83
CA GLY A 105 -13.46 0.31 -0.07
C GLY A 105 -12.74 -0.25 1.15
N MET A 106 -11.66 0.42 1.53
CA MET A 106 -10.86 0.03 2.69
C MET A 106 -11.66 0.18 3.99
N ASN A 107 -11.57 -0.86 4.81
CA ASN A 107 -12.10 -0.87 6.17
C ASN A 107 -11.12 -0.20 7.15
N ILE A 108 -11.55 -0.03 8.42
CA ILE A 108 -10.71 0.60 9.45
C ILE A 108 -9.43 -0.20 9.73
N PRO A 109 -9.47 -1.54 9.94
CA PRO A 109 -8.25 -2.34 10.10
C PRO A 109 -7.20 -2.12 9.00
N GLN A 110 -7.63 -2.08 7.73
CA GLN A 110 -6.73 -1.85 6.60
C GLN A 110 -6.06 -0.48 6.64
N LEU A 111 -6.82 0.57 6.99
CA LEU A 111 -6.25 1.92 7.14
C LEU A 111 -5.30 2.00 8.34
N ILE A 112 -5.61 1.31 9.43
CA ILE A 112 -4.72 1.20 10.59
C ILE A 112 -3.41 0.51 10.18
N LEU A 113 -3.49 -0.60 9.44
CA LEU A 113 -2.31 -1.32 8.97
C LEU A 113 -1.41 -0.44 8.09
N ILE A 114 -1.97 0.30 7.13
CA ILE A 114 -1.19 1.25 6.31
C ILE A 114 -0.54 2.33 7.19
N ARG A 115 -1.31 2.92 8.13
CA ARG A 115 -0.79 3.94 9.04
C ARG A 115 0.35 3.41 9.90
N ASP A 116 0.18 2.23 10.47
CA ASP A 116 1.20 1.62 11.33
C ASP A 116 2.42 1.21 10.51
N LEU A 117 2.26 0.71 9.28
CA LEU A 117 3.38 0.41 8.39
C LEU A 117 4.17 1.67 8.00
N PHE A 118 3.50 2.80 7.77
CA PHE A 118 4.16 4.08 7.50
C PHE A 118 4.95 4.64 8.68
N VAL A 119 4.55 4.31 9.91
CA VAL A 119 5.21 4.79 11.14
C VAL A 119 6.33 3.87 11.57
N ASN A 120 6.09 2.56 11.54
CA ASN A 120 6.99 1.57 12.12
C ASN A 120 7.89 0.91 11.07
N GLU A 121 7.64 1.14 9.78
CA GLU A 121 8.27 0.51 8.61
C GLU A 121 8.12 -1.02 8.54
N ARG A 122 7.81 -1.68 9.65
CA ARG A 122 7.57 -3.11 9.79
C ARG A 122 6.45 -3.36 10.80
N ILE A 123 5.59 -4.34 10.49
CA ILE A 123 4.48 -4.79 11.33
C ILE A 123 4.47 -6.31 11.37
N ASP A 124 4.58 -6.87 12.57
CA ASP A 124 4.35 -8.30 12.80
C ASP A 124 2.85 -8.59 12.72
N LEU A 125 2.50 -9.71 12.10
CA LEU A 125 1.13 -10.09 11.78
C LEU A 125 0.63 -11.22 12.68
N ASP A 126 -0.62 -11.10 13.09
CA ASP A 126 -1.41 -12.20 13.65
C ASP A 126 -2.55 -12.58 12.70
N ASP A 127 -3.15 -13.75 12.93
CA ASP A 127 -4.25 -14.26 12.09
C ASP A 127 -5.42 -13.27 11.99
N ILE A 128 -5.70 -12.54 13.08
CA ILE A 128 -6.78 -11.54 13.14
C ILE A 128 -6.48 -10.39 12.16
N THR A 129 -5.25 -9.88 12.15
CA THR A 129 -4.84 -8.78 11.27
C THR A 129 -4.84 -9.22 9.82
N VAL A 130 -4.35 -10.43 9.54
CA VAL A 130 -4.35 -11.03 8.19
C VAL A 130 -5.77 -11.11 7.64
N ASP A 131 -6.70 -11.64 8.44
CA ASP A 131 -8.08 -11.80 8.02
C ASP A 131 -8.82 -10.47 7.89
N ALA A 132 -8.67 -9.59 8.88
CA ALA A 132 -9.36 -8.29 8.90
C ALA A 132 -8.87 -7.36 7.78
N CYS A 133 -7.60 -7.50 7.37
CA CYS A 133 -7.02 -6.69 6.32
C CYS A 133 -7.09 -7.32 4.92
N ASN A 134 -7.59 -8.56 4.78
CA ASN A 134 -7.58 -9.30 3.51
C ASN A 134 -6.18 -9.32 2.85
N ILE A 135 -5.15 -9.56 3.67
CA ILE A 135 -3.77 -9.61 3.19
C ILE A 135 -3.64 -10.85 2.31
N TYR A 136 -3.28 -10.66 1.03
CA TYR A 136 -2.94 -11.77 0.13
C TYR A 136 -4.00 -12.85 -0.10
N LYS A 137 -5.31 -12.52 -0.06
CA LYS A 137 -6.38 -13.50 -0.30
C LYS A 137 -6.54 -13.95 -1.78
N GLY A 138 -5.77 -13.38 -2.71
CA GLY A 138 -5.80 -13.71 -4.14
C GLY A 138 -4.76 -14.77 -4.56
N ASP A 139 -5.22 -16.02 -4.67
CA ASP A 139 -4.78 -17.04 -5.65
C ASP A 139 -3.28 -17.30 -5.90
N TYR A 140 -2.50 -17.55 -4.84
CA TYR A 140 -1.18 -18.20 -4.96
C TYR A 140 -1.09 -19.36 -3.97
N GLY A 141 -1.46 -20.55 -4.44
CA GLY A 141 -1.64 -21.76 -3.64
C GLY A 141 -0.55 -22.09 -2.61
N ASN A 142 -0.98 -22.73 -1.52
CA ASN A 142 -0.17 -23.40 -0.49
C ASN A 142 0.82 -22.57 0.33
N LYS A 143 0.84 -21.23 0.25
CA LYS A 143 1.70 -20.43 1.13
C LYS A 143 1.24 -20.55 2.58
N LYS A 144 2.21 -20.66 3.51
CA LYS A 144 1.94 -20.60 4.95
C LYS A 144 1.43 -19.21 5.36
N ALA A 145 1.05 -19.04 6.63
CA ALA A 145 0.59 -17.74 7.12
C ALA A 145 1.69 -16.66 6.97
N PRO A 146 1.34 -15.43 6.57
CA PRO A 146 2.27 -14.31 6.60
C PRO A 146 2.56 -13.93 8.06
N ILE A 147 3.84 -13.68 8.36
CA ILE A 147 4.33 -13.43 9.73
C ILE A 147 4.61 -11.96 10.00
N TYR A 148 5.05 -11.20 8.99
CA TYR A 148 5.23 -9.76 9.09
C TYR A 148 5.26 -9.12 7.70
N ILE A 149 4.98 -7.81 7.66
CA ILE A 149 5.14 -6.96 6.49
C ILE A 149 6.16 -5.89 6.82
N GLU A 150 6.98 -5.52 5.84
CA GLU A 150 7.86 -4.36 5.93
C GLU A 150 7.84 -3.52 4.65
N LEU A 151 8.20 -2.24 4.76
CA LEU A 151 8.46 -1.38 3.62
C LEU A 151 9.72 -1.87 2.90
N GLU A 152 9.66 -1.99 1.57
CA GLU A 152 10.81 -2.43 0.78
C GLU A 152 11.72 -1.23 0.49
N HIS A 153 12.84 -1.20 1.20
CA HIS A 153 13.94 -0.29 0.89
C HIS A 153 14.88 -1.00 -0.11
N GLU A 154 15.15 -0.39 -1.26
CA GLU A 154 16.20 -0.92 -2.13
C GLU A 154 17.52 -0.93 -1.36
N GLN A 155 18.10 -2.12 -1.19
CA GLN A 155 19.49 -2.20 -0.80
C GLN A 155 20.30 -1.61 -1.95
N SER A 156 21.07 -0.55 -1.68
CA SER A 156 22.06 -0.07 -2.65
C SER A 156 22.82 -1.27 -3.18
N PRO A 157 22.96 -1.43 -4.52
CA PRO A 157 23.67 -2.57 -5.07
C PRO A 157 25.00 -2.66 -4.35
N SER A 158 25.23 -3.77 -3.65
CA SER A 158 26.51 -4.03 -3.03
C SER A 158 27.51 -3.99 -4.17
N TYR A 159 28.27 -2.90 -4.30
CA TYR A 159 29.36 -2.85 -5.26
C TYR A 159 30.31 -3.97 -4.85
N VAL A 160 30.22 -5.10 -5.55
CA VAL A 160 31.24 -6.13 -5.50
C VAL A 160 32.44 -5.48 -6.16
N ILE A 161 33.34 -4.94 -5.34
CA ILE A 161 34.68 -4.56 -5.79
C ILE A 161 35.33 -5.90 -6.17
N MET A 162 35.34 -6.20 -7.47
CA MET A 162 36.15 -7.28 -8.05
C MET A 162 37.60 -6.84 -8.15
#